data_AF-A0A0C3SC29-F1
#
_entry.id   AF-A0A0C3SC29-F1
#
_cell.length_a   1.000
_cell.length_b   1.000
_cell.length_c   1.000
_cell.angle_alpha   90.00
_cell.angle_beta   90.00
_cell.angle_gamma   90.00
#
_symmetry.space_group_name_H-M   'P 1'
#
loop_
_entity.id
_entity.type
_entity.pdbx_description
1 polymer ?
#
loop_
_entity_poly.entity_id
_entity_poly.type
_entity_poly.pdbx_seq_one_letter_code
_entity_poly.pdbx_strand_id
1 'polypeptide(L)'
;APRSTTMAPIKSTGRIDGASLVDPALHSPEIVELLKTELSRTFIEYMVERVIDVVDFALGRPSSSVRGRSHPSAESRRAVYAEFTSFARTVIERAGVQLPVLLGTLVYLDRARPHLQLSLEEWACERVFLGALICSNKYLNDSTLKNVHWSLCTGLFNKRDVGRIEREFLDVLDFELRITETEILTHYESIMLLRRPVPTP
;
A
#
# COMPACT_ATOMS: atom_id res chain seq x y z
N ALA A 1 55.49 25.38 -17.11
CA ALA A 1 54.20 24.66 -17.07
C ALA A 1 54.28 23.52 -16.07
N PRO A 2 53.40 23.43 -15.06
CA PRO A 2 53.06 22.19 -14.41
C PRO A 2 51.64 21.73 -14.80
N ARG A 3 51.44 20.44 -14.66
CA ARG A 3 50.36 19.61 -15.22
C ARG A 3 48.99 19.94 -14.64
N SER A 4 48.01 20.14 -15.52
CA SER A 4 46.59 20.07 -15.19
C SER A 4 46.22 18.60 -14.95
N THR A 5 45.88 18.26 -13.71
CA THR A 5 45.29 16.96 -13.37
C THR A 5 43.84 16.97 -13.83
N THR A 6 43.59 16.46 -15.02
CA THR A 6 42.23 16.15 -15.49
C THR A 6 41.66 15.05 -14.60
N MET A 7 40.66 15.38 -13.77
CA MET A 7 39.84 14.35 -13.13
C MET A 7 39.15 13.55 -14.23
N ALA A 8 39.40 12.24 -14.24
CA ALA A 8 38.71 11.33 -15.14
C ALA A 8 37.20 11.35 -14.81
N PRO A 9 36.31 11.35 -15.82
CA PRO A 9 34.90 11.20 -15.58
C PRO A 9 34.66 9.83 -14.93
N ILE A 10 34.04 9.82 -13.75
CA ILE A 10 33.52 8.60 -13.12
C ILE A 10 32.50 8.04 -14.11
N LYS A 11 32.86 6.95 -14.79
CA LYS A 11 31.92 6.20 -15.62
C LYS A 11 30.92 5.57 -14.66
N SER A 12 29.75 6.19 -14.49
CA SER A 12 28.61 5.55 -13.83
C SER A 12 28.12 4.43 -14.74
N THR A 13 28.70 3.25 -14.60
CA THR A 13 28.13 1.99 -15.12
C THR A 13 26.95 1.53 -14.26
N GLY A 14 26.29 2.46 -13.57
CA GLY A 14 25.23 2.21 -12.61
C GLY A 14 24.05 1.58 -13.33
N ARG A 15 23.79 0.31 -13.02
CA ARG A 15 22.57 -0.38 -13.39
C ARG A 15 21.43 0.38 -12.72
N ILE A 16 20.77 1.26 -13.46
CA ILE A 16 19.65 2.08 -12.98
C ILE A 16 18.59 1.14 -12.38
N ASP A 17 18.13 1.44 -11.17
CA ASP A 17 17.06 0.68 -10.54
C ASP A 17 15.74 0.88 -11.32
N GLY A 18 15.04 -0.20 -11.62
CA GLY A 18 13.82 -0.14 -12.43
C GLY A 18 12.62 0.52 -11.74
N ALA A 19 12.62 0.60 -10.41
CA ALA A 19 11.53 1.18 -9.63
C ALA A 19 11.77 2.66 -9.31
N SER A 20 13.02 3.06 -9.04
CA SER A 20 13.34 4.45 -8.65
C SER A 20 14.02 5.28 -9.73
N LEU A 21 14.53 4.64 -10.78
CA LEU A 21 15.32 5.26 -11.85
C LEU A 21 16.59 5.99 -11.38
N VAL A 22 17.08 5.69 -10.17
CA VAL A 22 18.36 6.18 -9.64
C VAL A 22 19.38 5.04 -9.51
N ASP A 23 20.64 5.39 -9.24
CA ASP A 23 21.67 4.40 -8.95
C ASP A 23 21.31 3.65 -7.66
N PRO A 24 21.22 2.30 -7.67
CA PRO A 24 20.94 1.50 -6.49
C PRO A 24 21.87 1.78 -5.30
N ALA A 25 23.09 2.26 -5.54
CA ALA A 25 24.02 2.64 -4.48
C ALA A 25 23.57 3.87 -3.67
N LEU A 26 22.59 4.63 -4.15
CA LEU A 26 22.00 5.76 -3.44
C LEU A 26 20.85 5.36 -2.53
N HIS A 27 20.33 4.14 -2.65
CA HIS A 27 19.29 3.64 -1.78
C HIS A 27 19.83 3.12 -0.46
N SER A 28 19.01 3.26 0.58
CA SER A 28 19.23 2.51 1.81
C SER A 28 19.25 0.98 1.52
N PRO A 29 20.19 0.22 2.12
CA PRO A 29 20.26 -1.22 1.90
C PRO A 29 18.97 -1.94 2.31
N GLU A 30 18.25 -1.41 3.30
CA GLU A 30 16.96 -1.91 3.78
C GLU A 30 15.87 -1.79 2.70
N ILE A 31 15.82 -0.68 1.95
CA ILE A 31 14.90 -0.53 0.82
C ILE A 31 15.23 -1.53 -0.28
N VAL A 32 16.52 -1.69 -0.61
CA VAL A 32 16.95 -2.64 -1.64
C VAL A 32 16.59 -4.07 -1.24
N GLU A 33 16.72 -4.42 0.04
CA GLU A 33 16.27 -5.72 0.55
C GLU A 33 14.75 -5.86 0.44
N LEU A 34 14.00 -4.84 0.85
CA LEU A 34 12.54 -4.83 0.80
C LEU A 34 12.01 -5.00 -0.62
N LEU A 35 12.60 -4.33 -1.61
CA LEU A 35 12.21 -4.43 -3.02
C LEU A 35 12.52 -5.79 -3.64
N LYS A 36 13.48 -6.54 -3.07
CA LYS A 36 13.80 -7.91 -3.47
C LYS A 36 12.89 -8.95 -2.83
N THR A 37 11.98 -8.54 -1.94
CA THR A 37 11.02 -9.47 -1.36
C THR A 37 9.98 -9.89 -2.40
N GLU A 38 9.59 -11.16 -2.36
CA GLU A 38 8.48 -11.64 -3.18
C GLU A 38 7.16 -11.23 -2.53
N LEU A 39 6.16 -10.91 -3.36
CA LEU A 39 4.80 -10.66 -2.91
C LEU A 39 4.22 -11.96 -2.35
N SER A 40 4.30 -12.09 -1.02
CA SER A 40 3.87 -13.27 -0.30
C SER A 40 2.41 -13.15 0.15
N ARG A 41 1.80 -14.29 0.48
CA ARG A 41 0.50 -14.32 1.15
C ARG A 41 0.52 -13.53 2.46
N THR A 42 1.61 -13.62 3.22
CA THR A 42 1.77 -12.93 4.51
C THR A 42 1.81 -11.41 4.35
N PHE A 43 2.36 -10.90 3.23
CA PHE A 43 2.32 -9.47 2.92
C PHE A 43 0.89 -8.99 2.66
N ILE A 44 0.08 -9.76 1.93
CA ILE A 44 -1.34 -9.41 1.69
C ILE A 44 -2.10 -9.39 3.02
N GLU A 45 -1.85 -10.35 3.91
CA GLU A 45 -2.46 -10.40 5.24
C GLU A 45 -2.08 -9.16 6.06
N TYR A 46 -0.80 -8.75 6.06
CA TYR A 46 -0.36 -7.51 6.71
C TYR A 46 -1.04 -6.25 6.15
N MET A 47 -1.14 -6.15 4.81
CA MET A 47 -1.86 -5.06 4.15
C MET A 47 -3.31 -4.99 4.61
N VAL A 48 -3.99 -6.14 4.64
CA VAL A 48 -5.39 -6.25 5.07
C VAL A 48 -5.54 -5.80 6.52
N GLU A 49 -4.69 -6.27 7.42
CA GLU A 49 -4.68 -5.84 8.82
C GLU A 49 -4.49 -4.33 8.95
N ARG A 50 -3.58 -3.75 8.13
CA ARG A 50 -3.35 -2.31 8.14
C ARG A 50 -4.57 -1.51 7.68
N VAL A 51 -5.27 -1.96 6.63
CA VAL A 51 -6.51 -1.32 6.18
C VAL A 51 -7.58 -1.37 7.27
N ILE A 52 -7.72 -2.51 7.95
CA ILE A 52 -8.72 -2.67 9.01
C ILE A 52 -8.41 -1.73 10.17
N ASP A 53 -7.15 -1.62 10.61
CA ASP A 53 -6.77 -0.66 11.65
C ASP A 53 -7.13 0.78 11.26
N VAL A 54 -6.86 1.18 10.01
CA VAL A 54 -7.21 2.52 9.49
C VAL A 54 -8.72 2.75 9.50
N VAL A 55 -9.50 1.77 9.08
CA VAL A 55 -10.98 1.86 9.06
C VAL A 55 -11.56 1.88 10.47
N ASP A 56 -11.08 1.02 11.37
CA ASP A 56 -11.53 0.98 12.76
C ASP A 56 -11.19 2.30 13.48
N PHE A 57 -10.00 2.85 13.23
CA PHE A 57 -9.61 4.17 13.73
C PHE A 57 -10.58 5.26 13.24
N ALA A 58 -10.87 5.30 11.93
CA ALA A 58 -11.77 6.29 11.32
C ALA A 58 -13.25 6.15 11.79
N LEU A 59 -13.67 4.93 12.16
CA LEU A 59 -14.99 4.66 12.75
C LEU A 59 -15.05 4.87 14.27
N GLY A 60 -13.94 5.26 14.90
CA GLY A 60 -13.86 5.47 16.35
C GLY A 60 -13.97 4.18 17.17
N ARG A 61 -13.55 3.04 16.60
CA ARG A 61 -13.53 1.72 17.25
C ARG A 61 -12.11 1.46 17.76
N PRO A 62 -11.81 1.65 19.06
CA PRO A 62 -10.49 1.31 19.58
C PRO A 62 -10.29 -0.21 19.54
N SER A 63 -9.08 -0.66 19.19
CA SER A 63 -8.69 -2.08 19.07
C SER A 63 -8.82 -2.90 20.38
N SER A 64 -9.27 -2.29 21.48
CA SER A 64 -9.58 -2.97 22.74
C SER A 64 -10.61 -2.18 23.58
N SER A 65 -11.90 -2.52 23.47
CA SER A 65 -12.98 -2.43 24.50
C SER A 65 -14.35 -2.35 23.81
N VAL A 66 -15.22 -3.36 23.93
CA VAL A 66 -16.17 -3.52 25.05
C VAL A 66 -16.87 -2.21 25.39
N ARG A 67 -17.88 -1.82 24.61
CA ARG A 67 -19.05 -1.06 25.10
C ARG A 67 -20.16 -0.95 24.04
N GLY A 68 -21.19 -1.78 24.23
CA GLY A 68 -22.58 -1.29 24.21
C GLY A 68 -23.30 -1.03 22.88
N ARG A 69 -22.73 -1.35 21.72
CA ARG A 69 -23.50 -1.51 20.47
C ARG A 69 -23.44 -2.96 20.04
N SER A 70 -24.49 -3.43 19.35
CA SER A 70 -24.63 -4.76 18.77
C SER A 70 -23.40 -5.12 17.92
N HIS A 71 -22.33 -5.54 18.58
CA HIS A 71 -21.08 -5.86 17.92
C HIS A 71 -21.34 -7.13 17.14
N PRO A 72 -20.98 -7.16 15.84
CA PRO A 72 -21.01 -8.41 15.10
C PRO A 72 -20.24 -9.48 15.88
N SER A 73 -20.77 -10.70 15.91
CA SER A 73 -20.14 -11.81 16.61
C SER A 73 -18.69 -11.98 16.13
N ALA A 74 -17.84 -12.62 16.95
CA ALA A 74 -16.47 -12.91 16.55
C ALA A 74 -16.41 -13.68 15.20
N GLU A 75 -17.41 -14.52 14.94
CA GLU A 75 -17.57 -15.25 13.69
C GLU A 75 -17.92 -14.33 12.52
N SER A 76 -18.87 -13.40 12.68
CA SER A 76 -19.21 -12.43 11.63
C SER A 76 -18.03 -11.53 11.27
N ARG A 77 -17.24 -11.08 12.25
CA ARG A 77 -16.02 -10.29 11.97
C ARG A 77 -14.98 -11.09 11.19
N ARG A 78 -14.82 -12.38 11.51
CA ARG A 78 -13.91 -13.27 10.79
C ARG A 78 -14.36 -13.51 9.35
N ALA A 79 -15.66 -13.61 9.11
CA ALA A 79 -16.21 -13.72 7.76
C ALA A 79 -15.90 -12.45 6.93
N VAL A 80 -16.19 -11.27 7.48
CA VAL A 80 -15.88 -9.98 6.81
C VAL A 80 -14.38 -9.85 6.52
N TYR A 81 -13.51 -10.23 7.46
CA TYR A 81 -12.07 -10.26 7.25
C TYR A 81 -11.67 -11.17 6.07
N ALA A 82 -12.25 -12.37 5.99
CA ALA A 82 -11.94 -13.33 4.94
C ALA A 82 -12.43 -12.85 3.56
N GLU A 83 -13.62 -12.27 3.50
CA GLU A 83 -14.20 -11.69 2.29
C GLU A 83 -13.33 -10.53 1.78
N PHE A 84 -12.97 -9.58 2.65
CA PHE A 84 -12.10 -8.47 2.30
C PHE A 84 -10.69 -8.94 1.88
N THR A 85 -10.12 -9.94 2.56
CA THR A 85 -8.83 -10.53 2.15
C THR A 85 -8.91 -11.11 0.75
N SER A 86 -10.00 -11.81 0.42
CA SER A 86 -10.23 -12.36 -0.92
C SER A 86 -10.40 -11.25 -1.96
N PHE A 87 -11.10 -10.17 -1.62
CA PHE A 87 -11.23 -8.99 -2.47
C PHE A 87 -9.86 -8.36 -2.76
N ALA A 88 -9.07 -8.07 -1.73
CA ALA A 88 -7.76 -7.44 -1.87
C ALA A 88 -6.83 -8.28 -2.76
N ARG A 89 -6.76 -9.60 -2.52
CA ARG A 89 -5.99 -10.52 -3.36
C ARG A 89 -6.44 -10.50 -4.82
N THR A 90 -7.75 -10.60 -5.05
CA THR A 90 -8.33 -10.59 -6.39
C THR A 90 -7.99 -9.32 -7.16
N VAL A 91 -8.09 -8.15 -6.50
CA VAL A 91 -7.76 -6.86 -7.12
C VAL A 91 -6.28 -6.78 -7.46
N ILE A 92 -5.40 -7.16 -6.53
CA ILE A 92 -3.93 -7.14 -6.72
C ILE A 92 -3.53 -8.02 -7.92
N GLU A 93 -4.05 -9.25 -7.97
CA GLU A 93 -3.76 -10.21 -9.03
C GLU A 93 -4.29 -9.73 -10.39
N ARG A 94 -5.56 -9.30 -10.46
CA ARG A 94 -6.18 -8.86 -11.72
C ARG A 94 -5.61 -7.57 -12.28
N ALA A 95 -5.19 -6.65 -11.41
CA ALA A 95 -4.57 -5.40 -11.82
C ALA A 95 -3.05 -5.54 -12.07
N GLY A 96 -2.46 -6.72 -11.81
CA GLY A 96 -1.03 -6.96 -12.01
C GLY A 96 -0.14 -6.09 -11.13
N VAL A 97 -0.61 -5.75 -9.92
CA VAL A 97 0.07 -4.79 -9.05
C VAL A 97 1.37 -5.36 -8.51
N GLN A 98 2.45 -4.60 -8.68
CA GLN A 98 3.78 -4.96 -8.20
C GLN A 98 4.02 -4.49 -6.76
N LEU A 99 4.99 -5.10 -6.09
CA LEU A 99 5.33 -4.78 -4.69
C LEU A 99 5.57 -3.28 -4.42
N PRO A 100 6.31 -2.51 -5.26
CA PRO A 100 6.54 -1.08 -5.00
C PRO A 100 5.23 -0.28 -4.85
N VAL A 101 4.22 -0.63 -5.65
CA VAL A 101 2.89 -0.01 -5.57
C VAL A 101 2.23 -0.36 -4.24
N LEU A 102 2.34 -1.60 -3.77
CA LEU A 102 1.79 -1.98 -2.48
C LEU A 102 2.51 -1.28 -1.32
N LEU A 103 3.83 -1.10 -1.39
CA LEU A 103 4.56 -0.31 -0.41
C LEU A 103 4.07 1.14 -0.38
N GLY A 104 3.84 1.76 -1.55
CA GLY A 104 3.22 3.08 -1.63
C GLY A 104 1.78 3.11 -1.08
N THR A 105 1.01 2.03 -1.27
CA THR A 105 -0.33 1.90 -0.67
C THR A 105 -0.27 1.95 0.85
N LEU A 106 0.70 1.27 1.48
CA LEU A 106 0.88 1.31 2.93
C LEU A 106 1.20 2.73 3.43
N VAL A 107 2.08 3.45 2.74
CA VAL A 107 2.39 4.86 3.06
C VAL A 107 1.14 5.73 3.01
N TYR A 108 0.32 5.57 1.98
CA TYR A 108 -0.93 6.32 1.84
C TYR A 108 -1.99 5.95 2.87
N LEU A 109 -2.04 4.68 3.30
CA LEU A 109 -2.91 4.26 4.41
C LEU A 109 -2.50 4.92 5.73
N ASP A 110 -1.20 4.94 6.05
CA ASP A 110 -0.68 5.55 7.27
C ASP A 110 -0.91 7.07 7.28
N ARG A 111 -0.75 7.76 6.13
CA ARG A 111 -1.07 9.18 5.98
C ARG A 111 -2.57 9.49 6.09
N ALA A 112 -3.41 8.65 5.49
CA ALA A 112 -4.86 8.86 5.51
C ALA A 112 -5.44 8.64 6.91
N ARG A 113 -4.87 7.73 7.71
CA ARG A 113 -5.38 7.32 9.03
C ARG A 113 -5.83 8.47 9.93
N PRO A 114 -5.03 9.51 10.25
CA PRO A 114 -5.46 10.62 11.11
C PRO A 114 -6.50 11.56 10.49
N HIS A 115 -6.69 11.53 9.17
CA HIS A 115 -7.54 12.47 8.43
C HIS A 115 -8.83 11.83 7.90
N LEU A 116 -8.89 10.50 7.89
CA LEU A 116 -10.01 9.74 7.33
C LEU A 116 -11.25 9.83 8.23
N GLN A 117 -12.36 10.24 7.63
CA GLN A 117 -13.67 10.29 8.29
C GLN A 117 -14.66 9.43 7.49
N LEU A 118 -15.16 8.36 8.10
CA LEU A 118 -16.09 7.44 7.46
C LEU A 118 -17.51 7.64 7.98
N SER A 119 -18.42 8.02 7.10
CA SER A 119 -19.85 8.17 7.40
C SER A 119 -20.67 6.92 7.07
N LEU A 120 -20.15 6.06 6.19
CA LEU A 120 -20.77 4.81 5.74
C LEU A 120 -19.81 3.66 6.01
N GLU A 121 -20.32 2.61 6.66
CA GLU A 121 -19.54 1.40 6.99
C GLU A 121 -19.54 0.38 5.84
N GLU A 122 -20.54 0.44 4.96
CA GLU A 122 -20.64 -0.47 3.82
C GLU A 122 -19.39 -0.38 2.93
N TRP A 123 -18.76 -1.53 2.72
CA TRP A 123 -17.52 -1.70 1.96
C TRP A 123 -16.39 -0.73 2.37
N ALA A 124 -16.31 -0.33 3.64
CA ALA A 124 -15.34 0.66 4.11
C ALA A 124 -13.89 0.21 3.85
N CYS A 125 -13.56 -1.04 4.18
CA CYS A 125 -12.23 -1.61 3.93
C CYS A 125 -11.89 -1.63 2.44
N GLU A 126 -12.81 -2.09 1.60
CA GLU A 126 -12.64 -2.19 0.16
C GLU A 126 -12.43 -0.81 -0.46
N ARG A 127 -13.21 0.20 -0.04
CA ARG A 127 -13.08 1.58 -0.53
C ARG A 127 -11.76 2.21 -0.10
N VAL A 128 -11.37 2.08 1.17
CA VAL A 128 -10.11 2.64 1.70
C VAL A 128 -8.90 1.98 1.04
N PHE A 129 -8.89 0.65 0.95
CA PHE A 129 -7.85 -0.10 0.25
C PHE A 129 -7.75 0.30 -1.22
N LEU A 130 -8.88 0.33 -1.94
CA LEU A 130 -8.88 0.63 -3.36
C LEU A 130 -8.46 2.08 -3.65
N GLY A 131 -8.88 3.04 -2.83
CA GLY A 131 -8.46 4.44 -2.94
C GLY A 131 -6.94 4.59 -2.82
N ALA A 132 -6.36 4.03 -1.76
CA ALA A 132 -4.92 4.03 -1.55
C ALA A 132 -4.17 3.33 -2.70
N LEU A 133 -4.66 2.16 -3.13
CA LEU A 133 -4.04 1.36 -4.18
C LEU A 133 -4.03 2.06 -5.54
N ILE A 134 -5.15 2.68 -5.93
CA ILE A 134 -5.27 3.42 -7.19
C ILE A 134 -4.32 4.61 -7.18
N CYS A 135 -4.31 5.39 -6.09
CA CYS A 135 -3.43 6.55 -5.98
C CYS A 135 -1.96 6.13 -6.08
N SER A 136 -1.57 5.05 -5.38
CA SER A 136 -0.20 4.54 -5.40
C SER A 136 0.18 4.03 -6.79
N ASN A 137 -0.69 3.25 -7.42
CA ASN A 137 -0.45 2.72 -8.76
C ASN A 137 -0.28 3.85 -9.78
N LYS A 138 -1.13 4.87 -9.72
CA LYS A 138 -1.08 6.01 -10.64
C LYS A 138 0.12 6.92 -10.42
N TYR A 139 0.57 7.06 -9.17
CA TYR A 139 1.71 7.90 -8.84
C TYR A 139 3.05 7.26 -9.21
N LEU A 140 3.19 5.94 -9.02
CA LEU A 140 4.46 5.24 -9.17
C LEU A 140 4.72 4.66 -10.57
N ASN A 141 3.76 4.74 -11.50
CA ASN A 141 3.91 4.18 -12.84
C ASN A 141 3.58 5.20 -13.93
N ASP A 142 4.39 5.25 -14.99
CA ASP A 142 4.14 6.12 -16.15
C ASP A 142 2.94 5.66 -17.00
N SER A 143 2.64 4.36 -16.96
CA SER A 143 1.51 3.73 -17.66
C SER A 143 0.62 3.01 -16.67
N THR A 144 -0.63 3.46 -16.56
CA THR A 144 -1.52 3.07 -15.46
C THR A 144 -2.89 2.64 -15.97
N LEU A 145 -3.60 1.85 -15.14
CA LEU A 145 -4.96 1.43 -15.46
C LEU A 145 -5.92 2.62 -15.36
N LYS A 146 -6.71 2.81 -16.42
CA LYS A 146 -7.87 3.72 -16.40
C LYS A 146 -8.96 3.19 -15.45
N ASN A 147 -9.79 4.07 -14.90
CA ASN A 147 -10.82 3.70 -13.90
C ASN A 147 -11.83 2.65 -14.41
N VAL A 148 -12.06 2.56 -15.72
CA VAL A 148 -12.88 1.49 -16.30
C VAL A 148 -12.23 0.11 -16.11
N HIS A 149 -10.91 -0.01 -16.21
CA HIS A 149 -10.21 -1.27 -15.97
C HIS A 149 -10.19 -1.62 -14.49
N TRP A 150 -10.00 -0.63 -13.60
CA TRP A 150 -10.16 -0.85 -12.16
C TRP A 150 -11.53 -1.39 -11.78
N SER A 151 -12.61 -0.94 -12.44
CA SER A 151 -13.95 -1.52 -12.22
C SER A 151 -14.04 -3.00 -12.60
N LEU A 152 -13.32 -3.43 -13.64
CA LEU A 152 -13.23 -4.84 -14.03
C LEU A 152 -12.40 -5.66 -13.03
N CYS A 153 -11.30 -5.09 -12.53
CA CYS A 153 -10.45 -5.75 -11.53
C CYS A 153 -11.21 -6.00 -10.22
N THR A 154 -11.98 -5.01 -9.75
CA THR A 154 -12.72 -5.14 -8.48
C THR A 154 -13.94 -6.03 -8.59
N GLY A 155 -14.68 -5.98 -9.71
CA GLY A 155 -15.96 -6.68 -9.86
C GLY A 155 -17.07 -6.22 -8.91
N LEU A 156 -16.77 -5.26 -8.03
CA LEU A 156 -17.66 -4.75 -6.98
C LEU A 156 -18.09 -3.30 -7.28
N PHE A 157 -17.15 -2.46 -7.72
CA PHE A 157 -17.38 -1.05 -7.95
C PHE A 157 -17.41 -0.72 -9.44
N ASN A 158 -18.44 0.00 -9.89
CA ASN A 158 -18.48 0.47 -11.27
C ASN A 158 -17.49 1.63 -11.49
N LYS A 159 -17.27 2.04 -12.73
CA LYS A 159 -16.36 3.15 -13.09
C LYS A 159 -16.63 4.44 -12.31
N ARG A 160 -17.90 4.79 -12.05
CA ARG A 160 -18.27 6.01 -11.33
C ARG A 160 -17.89 5.91 -9.86
N ASP A 161 -18.13 4.77 -9.25
CA ASP A 161 -17.76 4.49 -7.86
C ASP A 161 -16.25 4.52 -7.69
N VAL A 162 -15.51 3.82 -8.56
CA VAL A 162 -14.03 3.84 -8.59
C VAL A 162 -13.51 5.28 -8.68
N GLY A 163 -14.05 6.09 -9.60
CA GLY A 163 -13.64 7.48 -9.74
C GLY A 163 -14.01 8.34 -8.52
N ARG A 164 -15.08 8.01 -7.80
CA ARG A 164 -15.44 8.69 -6.55
C ARG A 164 -14.49 8.31 -5.42
N ILE A 165 -14.23 7.02 -5.24
CA ILE A 165 -13.29 6.48 -4.25
C ILE A 165 -11.91 7.11 -4.43
N GLU A 166 -11.43 7.18 -5.66
CA GLU A 166 -10.15 7.84 -5.98
C GLU A 166 -10.13 9.31 -5.56
N ARG A 167 -11.15 10.09 -5.94
CA ARG A 167 -11.19 11.52 -5.59
C ARG A 167 -11.29 11.75 -4.08
N GLU A 168 -12.18 11.02 -3.40
CA GLU A 168 -12.33 11.13 -1.95
C GLU A 168 -11.03 10.77 -1.23
N PHE A 169 -10.29 9.76 -1.71
CA PHE A 169 -9.00 9.39 -1.12
C PHE A 169 -7.91 10.44 -1.40
N LEU A 170 -7.87 11.04 -2.60
CA LEU A 170 -6.97 12.16 -2.90
C LEU A 170 -7.25 13.39 -2.03
N ASP A 171 -8.52 13.69 -1.78
CA ASP A 171 -8.93 14.78 -0.90
C ASP A 171 -8.45 14.53 0.55
N VAL A 172 -8.52 13.27 1.02
CA VAL A 172 -7.98 12.88 2.35
C VAL A 172 -6.46 13.06 2.44
N LEU A 173 -5.74 12.80 1.35
CA LEU A 173 -4.29 13.02 1.27
C LEU A 173 -3.91 14.48 1.06
N ASP A 174 -4.86 15.38 0.85
CA ASP A 174 -4.62 16.77 0.42
C ASP A 174 -3.67 16.86 -0.79
N PHE A 175 -3.76 15.87 -1.70
CA PHE A 175 -2.87 15.72 -2.85
C PHE A 175 -1.35 15.63 -2.53
N GLU A 176 -0.98 15.40 -1.27
CA GLU A 176 0.41 15.14 -0.86
C GLU A 176 0.79 13.70 -1.22
N LEU A 177 1.16 13.49 -2.49
CA LEU A 177 1.45 12.18 -3.08
C LEU A 177 2.93 11.79 -3.04
N ARG A 178 3.84 12.71 -2.68
CA ARG A 178 5.27 12.43 -2.72
C ARG A 178 5.65 11.36 -1.71
N ILE A 179 6.03 10.15 -2.15
CA ILE A 179 6.49 9.07 -1.26
C ILE A 179 7.99 9.20 -0.98
N THR A 180 8.41 8.95 0.26
CA THR A 180 9.82 8.90 0.67
C THR A 180 10.23 7.49 1.12
N GLU A 181 11.52 7.17 0.99
CA GLU A 181 12.08 5.91 1.51
C GLU A 181 11.83 5.76 3.02
N THR A 182 11.98 6.84 3.79
CA THR A 182 11.75 6.82 5.24
C THR A 182 10.36 6.34 5.60
N GLU A 183 9.34 6.74 4.83
CA GLU A 183 7.96 6.31 5.07
C GLU A 183 7.72 4.87 4.66
N ILE A 184 8.39 4.38 3.61
CA ILE A 184 8.34 2.97 3.25
C ILE A 184 8.99 2.11 4.36
N LEU A 185 10.12 2.59 4.89
CA LEU A 185 10.91 1.87 5.89
C LEU A 185 10.23 1.75 7.26
N THR A 186 9.19 2.53 7.56
CA THR A 186 8.38 2.33 8.78
C THR A 186 7.76 0.92 8.84
N HIS A 187 7.56 0.29 7.68
CA HIS A 187 6.99 -1.05 7.56
C HIS A 187 8.05 -2.16 7.47
N TYR A 188 9.34 -1.82 7.38
CA TYR A 188 10.42 -2.78 7.12
C TYR A 188 10.43 -3.92 8.13
N GLU A 189 10.50 -3.62 9.43
CA GLU A 189 10.56 -4.63 10.50
C GLU A 189 9.36 -5.58 10.47
N SER A 190 8.14 -5.05 10.31
CA SER A 190 6.93 -5.86 10.22
C SER A 190 6.98 -6.81 9.03
N ILE A 191 7.36 -6.32 7.85
CA ILE A 191 7.44 -7.12 6.63
C ILE A 191 8.54 -8.19 6.74
N MET A 192 9.70 -7.84 7.32
CA MET A 192 10.82 -8.77 7.49
C MET A 192 10.52 -9.86 8.51
N LEU A 193 9.79 -9.57 9.59
CA LEU A 193 9.34 -10.58 10.55
C LEU A 193 8.40 -11.59 9.90
N LEU A 194 7.52 -11.14 9.00
CA LEU A 194 6.59 -12.01 8.26
C LEU A 194 7.27 -12.92 7.23
N ARG A 195 8.56 -12.69 6.93
CA ARG A 195 9.39 -13.60 6.11
C ARG A 195 9.98 -14.75 6.90
N ARG A 196 10.12 -14.62 8.23
CA ARG A 196 10.76 -15.66 9.04
C ARG A 196 9.82 -16.86 9.13
N PRO A 197 10.27 -18.08 8.80
CA PRO A 197 9.48 -19.26 9.05
C PRO A 197 9.17 -19.33 10.56
N VAL A 198 7.90 -19.59 10.90
CA VAL A 198 7.50 -19.85 12.29
C VAL A 198 8.40 -20.99 12.79
N PRO A 199 9.16 -20.82 13.90
CA PRO A 199 9.92 -21.93 14.44
C PRO A 199 8.93 -23.04 14.81
N THR A 200 9.05 -24.18 14.12
CA THR A 200 8.30 -25.38 14.49
C THR A 200 8.74 -25.79 15.88
N PRO A 201 7.79 -26.03 16.82
CA PRO A 201 8.10 -26.44 18.19
C PRO A 201 8.81 -27.80 18.25
#